data_AF-A0A3Q8AUH1-F1
#
_entry.id   AF-A0A3Q8AUH1-F1
#
_cell.length_a   1.000
_cell.length_b   1.000
_cell.length_c   1.000
_cell.angle_alpha   90.00
_cell.angle_beta   90.00
_cell.angle_gamma   90.00
#
_symmetry.space_group_name_H-M   'P 1'
#
loop_
_entity.id
_entity.type
_entity.pdbx_description
1 polymer ?
#
loop_
_entity_poly.entity_id
_entity_poly.type
_entity_poly.pdbx_seq_one_letter_code
_entity_poly.pdbx_strand_id
1 'polypeptide(L)'
;GAAQADVALLMIPADGNFTTAIQKGNHKAGEIQGQTRQHARLLNLLGVKQLIVGVNKMDCDVAQYKEARYTEIRDEMINMLSKVGWKPEFIKDSVPIIPISGWMGDNLLNPSTNMSWWKGVEVINAKGVKVKVHTLKDALNDMVAIPQRNVDAPMRLPVSGIYKIKG
;
A
#
# COMPACT_ATOMS: atom_id res chain seq x y z
N GLY A 1 -5.07 14.92 -2.17
CA GLY A 1 -5.20 13.70 -1.37
C GLY A 1 -3.95 13.42 -0.57
N ALA A 2 -2.89 12.90 -1.21
CA ALA A 2 -1.68 12.43 -0.54
C ALA A 2 -0.96 13.46 0.36
N ALA A 3 -1.06 14.77 0.06
CA ALA A 3 -0.44 15.83 0.85
C ALA A 3 -0.98 15.97 2.29
N GLN A 4 -2.12 15.36 2.61
CA GLN A 4 -2.71 15.34 3.95
C GLN A 4 -2.83 13.92 4.52
N ALA A 5 -2.30 12.91 3.82
CA ALA A 5 -2.46 11.52 4.21
C ALA A 5 -1.39 11.10 5.24
N ASP A 6 -1.83 10.58 6.38
CA ASP A 6 -0.92 10.02 7.39
C ASP A 6 -0.60 8.53 7.15
N VAL A 7 -1.45 7.86 6.37
CA VAL A 7 -1.37 6.46 5.98
C VAL A 7 -1.66 6.33 4.50
N ALA A 8 -0.99 5.42 3.82
CA ALA A 8 -1.26 5.11 2.42
C ALA A 8 -1.50 3.62 2.20
N LEU A 9 -2.55 3.31 1.44
CA LEU A 9 -2.79 2.00 0.85
C LEU A 9 -2.38 2.01 -0.62
N LEU A 10 -1.30 1.32 -0.95
CA LEU A 10 -0.81 1.18 -2.31
C LEU A 10 -1.36 -0.10 -2.94
N MET A 11 -2.27 0.07 -3.90
CA MET A 11 -2.95 -1.03 -4.57
C MET A 11 -2.23 -1.46 -5.85
N ILE A 12 -2.14 -2.77 -6.05
CA ILE A 12 -1.36 -3.38 -7.14
C ILE A 12 -2.14 -4.53 -7.73
N PRO A 13 -2.33 -4.59 -9.04
CA PRO A 13 -3.06 -5.69 -9.65
C PRO A 13 -2.18 -6.94 -9.74
N ALA A 14 -2.78 -8.11 -9.48
CA ALA A 14 -2.15 -9.41 -9.70
C ALA A 14 -2.28 -9.94 -11.14
N ASP A 15 -3.09 -9.24 -11.96
CA ASP A 15 -3.33 -9.54 -13.37
C ASP A 15 -2.13 -9.21 -14.28
N GLY A 16 -2.32 -9.32 -15.59
CA GLY A 16 -1.28 -9.02 -16.59
C GLY A 16 -0.80 -7.56 -16.60
N ASN A 17 -1.52 -6.63 -15.94
CA ASN A 17 -1.12 -5.23 -15.85
C ASN A 17 -0.04 -4.99 -14.79
N PHE A 18 0.30 -5.99 -13.98
CA PHE A 18 1.31 -5.87 -12.93
C PHE A 18 2.61 -5.22 -13.44
N THR A 19 3.15 -5.71 -14.56
CA THR A 19 4.41 -5.23 -15.14
C THR A 19 4.34 -3.77 -15.55
N THR A 20 3.24 -3.35 -16.19
CA THR A 20 3.01 -1.95 -16.57
C THR A 20 2.88 -1.04 -15.35
N ALA A 21 2.28 -1.52 -14.26
CA ALA A 21 2.07 -0.74 -13.05
C ALA A 21 3.39 -0.38 -12.33
N ILE A 22 4.39 -1.27 -12.39
CA ILE A 22 5.70 -1.09 -11.74
C ILE A 22 6.82 -0.60 -12.67
N GLN A 23 6.51 -0.41 -13.95
CA GLN A 23 7.48 -0.09 -15.01
C GLN A 23 8.35 1.12 -14.66
N LYS A 24 9.66 0.99 -14.94
CA LYS A 24 10.61 2.11 -14.88
C LYS A 24 10.31 3.04 -16.05
N GLY A 25 10.08 4.32 -15.76
CA GLY A 25 9.99 5.32 -16.82
C GLY A 25 11.38 5.68 -17.34
N ASN A 26 11.50 5.83 -18.65
CA ASN A 26 12.68 6.35 -19.31
C ASN A 26 12.25 7.45 -20.28
N HIS A 27 12.35 8.70 -19.83
CA HIS A 27 11.98 9.88 -20.59
C HIS A 27 12.77 10.02 -21.90
N LYS A 28 13.96 9.41 -22.01
CA LYS A 28 14.77 9.41 -23.24
C LYS A 28 14.31 8.36 -24.26
N ALA A 29 13.63 7.31 -23.81
CA ALA A 29 13.11 6.23 -24.65
C ALA A 29 11.59 6.30 -24.86
N GLY A 30 10.93 7.36 -24.35
CA GLY A 30 9.47 7.49 -24.42
C GLY A 30 8.70 6.54 -23.49
N GLU A 31 9.37 5.84 -22.58
CA GLU A 31 8.74 4.90 -21.66
C GLU A 31 8.07 5.63 -20.51
N ILE A 32 6.74 5.51 -20.43
CA ILE A 32 5.94 6.08 -19.37
C ILE A 32 6.18 5.31 -18.07
N GLN A 33 6.45 6.03 -16.99
CA GLN A 33 6.63 5.42 -15.68
C GLN A 33 5.31 4.84 -15.17
N GLY A 34 5.34 3.61 -14.65
CA GLY A 34 4.18 2.96 -14.05
C GLY A 34 3.61 3.78 -12.87
N GLN A 35 2.28 3.85 -12.80
CA GLN A 35 1.56 4.66 -11.81
C GLN A 35 1.87 4.23 -10.37
N THR A 36 1.95 2.93 -10.09
CA THR A 36 2.28 2.42 -8.75
C THR A 36 3.67 2.87 -8.32
N ARG A 37 4.64 2.89 -9.24
CA ARG A 37 5.99 3.39 -8.97
C ARG A 37 6.01 4.90 -8.71
N GLN A 38 5.22 5.68 -9.45
CA GLN A 38 5.09 7.12 -9.22
C GLN A 38 4.45 7.41 -7.87
N HIS A 39 3.34 6.75 -7.52
CA HIS A 39 2.70 6.89 -6.23
C HIS A 39 3.62 6.50 -5.07
N ALA A 40 4.33 5.37 -5.16
CA ALA A 40 5.29 4.97 -4.14
C ALA A 40 6.40 6.02 -3.91
N ARG A 41 6.85 6.70 -4.98
CA ARG A 41 7.85 7.77 -4.88
C ARG A 41 7.27 9.02 -4.22
N LEU A 42 6.07 9.43 -4.64
CA LEU A 42 5.40 10.60 -4.08
C LEU A 42 5.11 10.41 -2.59
N LEU A 43 4.65 9.23 -2.18
CA LEU A 43 4.39 8.90 -0.77
C LEU A 43 5.66 9.03 0.10
N ASN A 44 6.80 8.55 -0.41
CA ASN A 44 8.09 8.68 0.29
C ASN A 44 8.50 10.15 0.42
N LEU A 45 8.38 10.94 -0.67
CA LEU A 45 8.73 12.37 -0.69
C LEU A 45 7.83 13.21 0.22
N LEU A 46 6.55 12.85 0.33
CA LEU A 46 5.59 13.50 1.23
C LEU A 46 5.75 13.08 2.69
N GLY A 47 6.67 12.16 2.99
CA GLY A 47 6.98 11.74 4.35
C GLY A 47 5.93 10.83 4.98
N VAL A 48 5.16 10.09 4.18
CA VAL A 48 4.21 9.09 4.70
C VAL A 48 4.99 7.97 5.37
N LYS A 49 4.79 7.80 6.68
CA LYS A 49 5.54 6.81 7.50
C LYS A 49 4.78 5.50 7.70
N GLN A 50 3.56 5.39 7.19
CA GLN A 50 2.70 4.22 7.36
C GLN A 50 2.17 3.80 5.99
N LEU A 51 2.74 2.71 5.46
CA LEU A 51 2.45 2.20 4.12
C LEU A 51 1.91 0.78 4.22
N ILE A 52 0.78 0.53 3.56
CA ILE A 52 0.18 -0.79 3.39
C ILE A 52 0.15 -1.09 1.89
N VAL A 53 0.50 -2.31 1.49
CA VAL A 53 0.44 -2.74 0.09
C VAL A 53 -0.65 -3.81 -0.07
N GLY A 54 -1.60 -3.56 -0.96
CA GLY A 54 -2.64 -4.52 -1.32
C GLY A 54 -2.39 -5.13 -2.70
N VAL A 55 -2.12 -6.42 -2.75
CA VAL A 55 -2.06 -7.20 -4.01
C VAL A 55 -3.49 -7.61 -4.36
N ASN A 56 -4.12 -6.82 -5.23
CA ASN A 56 -5.53 -6.93 -5.59
C ASN A 56 -5.75 -7.82 -6.82
N LYS A 57 -7.01 -8.25 -7.01
CA LYS A 57 -7.45 -9.13 -8.11
C LYS A 57 -6.83 -10.53 -8.04
N MET A 58 -6.65 -11.07 -6.84
CA MET A 58 -6.17 -12.45 -6.68
C MET A 58 -7.11 -13.49 -7.32
N ASP A 59 -8.37 -13.13 -7.55
CA ASP A 59 -9.40 -13.91 -8.23
C ASP A 59 -9.25 -14.01 -9.76
N CYS A 60 -8.40 -13.19 -10.39
CA CYS A 60 -8.28 -13.17 -11.84
C CYS A 60 -7.70 -14.49 -12.42
N ASP A 61 -7.96 -14.75 -13.71
CA ASP A 61 -7.52 -15.97 -14.42
C ASP A 61 -6.01 -16.22 -14.40
N VAL A 62 -5.22 -15.16 -14.20
CA VAL A 62 -3.75 -15.26 -14.10
C VAL A 62 -3.32 -15.69 -12.70
N ALA A 63 -3.91 -15.07 -11.67
CA ALA A 63 -3.52 -15.29 -10.28
C ALA A 63 -4.19 -16.53 -9.68
N GLN A 64 -5.49 -16.72 -9.91
CA GLN A 64 -6.29 -17.86 -9.43
C GLN A 64 -6.02 -18.21 -7.96
N TYR A 65 -5.87 -17.20 -7.12
CA TYR A 65 -5.51 -17.31 -5.70
C TYR A 65 -4.21 -18.08 -5.41
N LYS A 66 -3.29 -18.22 -6.37
CA LYS A 66 -2.05 -18.98 -6.24
C LYS A 66 -0.99 -18.21 -5.44
N GLU A 67 -0.39 -18.91 -4.47
CA GLU A 67 0.73 -18.41 -3.66
C GLU A 67 1.95 -18.02 -4.50
N ALA A 68 2.23 -18.78 -5.56
CA ALA A 68 3.38 -18.52 -6.44
C ALA A 68 3.30 -17.13 -7.08
N ARG A 69 2.11 -16.75 -7.58
CA ARG A 69 1.89 -15.44 -8.20
C ARG A 69 1.98 -14.31 -7.19
N TYR A 70 1.42 -14.50 -5.99
CA TYR A 70 1.57 -13.55 -4.90
C TYR A 70 3.03 -13.35 -4.50
N THR A 71 3.79 -14.44 -4.37
CA THR A 71 5.20 -14.42 -3.98
C THR A 71 6.06 -13.66 -4.99
N GLU A 72 5.85 -13.91 -6.28
CA GLU A 72 6.51 -13.16 -7.37
C GLU A 72 6.23 -11.65 -7.25
N ILE A 73 4.96 -11.27 -7.10
CA ILE A 73 4.55 -9.87 -6.99
C ILE A 73 5.13 -9.22 -5.72
N ARG A 74 5.08 -9.92 -4.60
CA ARG A 74 5.62 -9.46 -3.31
C ARG A 74 7.10 -9.14 -3.42
N ASP A 75 7.88 -10.05 -3.98
CA ASP A 75 9.34 -9.90 -4.04
C ASP A 75 9.75 -8.77 -4.98
N GLU A 76 9.09 -8.68 -6.13
CA GLU A 76 9.33 -7.58 -7.06
C GLU A 76 8.85 -6.24 -6.50
N MET A 77 7.83 -6.24 -5.63
CA MET A 77 7.40 -5.04 -4.93
C MET A 77 8.38 -4.56 -3.88
N ILE A 78 8.96 -5.46 -3.10
CA ILE A 78 10.03 -5.13 -2.14
C ILE A 78 11.23 -4.51 -2.89
N ASN A 79 11.60 -5.10 -4.03
CA ASN A 79 12.66 -4.60 -4.90
C ASN A 79 12.32 -3.20 -5.47
N MET A 80 11.08 -3.01 -5.93
CA MET A 80 10.62 -1.74 -6.48
C MET A 80 10.63 -0.62 -5.42
N LEU A 81 10.09 -0.87 -4.23
CA LEU A 81 10.08 0.08 -3.12
C LEU A 81 11.50 0.48 -2.70
N SER A 82 12.40 -0.49 -2.60
CA SER A 82 13.82 -0.25 -2.30
C SER A 82 14.47 0.67 -3.35
N LYS A 83 14.22 0.41 -4.65
CA LYS A 83 14.72 1.24 -5.76
C LYS A 83 14.12 2.65 -5.81
N VAL A 84 12.93 2.85 -5.24
CA VAL A 84 12.26 4.16 -5.15
C VAL A 84 12.83 5.00 -4.00
N GLY A 85 13.56 4.38 -3.06
CA GLY A 85 14.21 5.05 -1.94
C GLY A 85 13.55 4.81 -0.59
N TRP A 86 12.66 3.82 -0.48
CA TRP A 86 12.19 3.33 0.82
C TRP A 86 13.30 2.53 1.50
N LYS A 87 13.44 2.68 2.83
CA LYS A 87 14.47 1.94 3.59
C LYS A 87 14.16 0.44 3.59
N PRO A 88 15.12 -0.45 3.29
CA PRO A 88 14.90 -1.89 3.27
C PRO A 88 14.34 -2.45 4.59
N GLU A 89 14.86 -1.98 5.72
CA GLU A 89 14.38 -2.34 7.07
C GLU A 89 12.90 -1.97 7.26
N PHE A 90 12.51 -0.76 6.85
CA PHE A 90 11.12 -0.32 6.92
C PHE A 90 10.20 -1.19 6.05
N ILE A 91 10.63 -1.53 4.82
CA ILE A 91 9.84 -2.38 3.93
C ILE A 91 9.63 -3.77 4.53
N LYS A 92 10.69 -4.35 5.10
CA LYS A 92 10.65 -5.71 5.65
C LYS A 92 9.84 -5.79 6.94
N ASP A 93 10.04 -4.83 7.84
CA ASP A 93 9.52 -4.95 9.20
C ASP A 93 8.19 -4.21 9.39
N SER A 94 7.88 -3.18 8.58
CA SER A 94 6.74 -2.28 8.83
C SER A 94 5.73 -2.18 7.68
N VAL A 95 5.98 -2.77 6.50
CA VAL A 95 5.06 -2.69 5.36
C VAL A 95 4.33 -4.03 5.17
N PRO A 96 3.06 -4.15 5.58
CA PRO A 96 2.28 -5.35 5.29
C PRO A 96 1.92 -5.39 3.80
N ILE A 97 2.28 -6.48 3.14
CA ILE A 97 1.87 -6.80 1.76
C ILE A 97 0.78 -7.87 1.87
N ILE A 98 -0.46 -7.55 1.50
CA ILE A 98 -1.63 -8.38 1.76
C ILE A 98 -2.26 -8.82 0.42
N PRO A 99 -2.45 -10.12 0.16
CA PRO A 99 -3.21 -10.59 -0.99
C PRO A 99 -4.71 -10.39 -0.74
N ILE A 100 -5.40 -9.70 -1.66
CA ILE A 100 -6.83 -9.39 -1.55
C ILE A 100 -7.56 -9.58 -2.88
N SER A 101 -8.87 -9.79 -2.79
CA SER A 101 -9.79 -9.57 -3.92
C SER A 101 -10.80 -8.50 -3.51
N GLY A 102 -10.69 -7.32 -4.10
CA GLY A 102 -11.66 -6.25 -3.90
C GLY A 102 -13.06 -6.61 -4.42
N TRP A 103 -13.14 -7.46 -5.44
CA TRP A 103 -14.41 -7.85 -6.06
C TRP A 103 -15.13 -8.94 -5.27
N MET A 104 -14.41 -9.98 -4.86
CA MET A 104 -14.97 -11.12 -4.11
C MET A 104 -15.01 -10.87 -2.60
N GLY A 105 -14.31 -9.83 -2.11
CA GLY A 105 -14.25 -9.48 -0.69
C GLY A 105 -13.19 -10.22 0.11
N ASP A 106 -12.35 -11.03 -0.54
CA ASP A 106 -11.32 -11.85 0.11
C ASP A 106 -10.27 -11.00 0.83
N ASN A 107 -10.00 -11.35 2.10
CA ASN A 107 -9.02 -10.70 2.97
C ASN A 107 -9.26 -9.18 3.19
N LEU A 108 -10.47 -8.67 2.92
CA LEU A 108 -10.81 -7.28 3.24
C LEU A 108 -11.19 -7.12 4.71
N LEU A 109 -12.25 -7.82 5.13
CA LEU A 109 -12.78 -7.79 6.50
C LEU A 109 -12.53 -9.09 7.25
N ASN A 110 -12.63 -10.21 6.54
CA ASN A 110 -12.48 -11.56 7.06
C ASN A 110 -11.44 -12.32 6.24
N PRO A 111 -10.74 -13.29 6.85
CA PRO A 111 -9.85 -14.20 6.12
C PRO A 111 -10.55 -14.88 4.94
N SER A 112 -9.85 -14.98 3.82
CA SER A 112 -10.31 -15.72 2.64
C SER A 112 -10.24 -17.23 2.87
N THR A 113 -11.27 -17.93 2.43
CA THR A 113 -11.23 -19.41 2.32
C THR A 113 -10.49 -19.90 1.07
N ASN A 114 -10.32 -19.03 0.07
CA ASN A 114 -9.68 -19.34 -1.22
C ASN A 114 -8.15 -19.27 -1.14
N MET A 115 -7.60 -18.63 -0.10
CA MET A 115 -6.15 -18.46 0.11
C MET A 115 -5.72 -19.07 1.45
N SER A 116 -5.94 -20.38 1.63
CA SER A 116 -5.57 -21.11 2.86
C SER A 116 -4.07 -21.10 3.18
N TRP A 117 -3.23 -20.83 2.18
CA TRP A 117 -1.78 -20.65 2.32
C TRP A 117 -1.42 -19.32 3.00
N TRP A 118 -2.27 -18.29 2.92
CA TRP A 118 -2.04 -17.00 3.56
C TRP A 118 -2.33 -17.09 5.05
N LYS A 119 -1.30 -16.91 5.87
CA LYS A 119 -1.39 -16.99 7.35
C LYS A 119 -1.29 -15.62 8.04
N GLY A 120 -1.30 -14.55 7.26
CA GLY A 120 -0.98 -13.20 7.71
C GLY A 120 0.52 -12.91 7.75
N VAL A 121 0.85 -11.64 7.93
CA VAL A 121 2.22 -11.12 8.05
C VAL A 121 2.39 -10.41 9.39
N GLU A 122 3.52 -10.64 10.05
CA GLU A 122 3.88 -9.88 11.25
C GLU A 122 4.62 -8.61 10.86
N VAL A 123 4.16 -7.47 11.36
CA VAL A 123 4.75 -6.16 11.14
C VAL A 123 4.88 -5.37 12.43
N ILE A 124 5.85 -4.47 12.47
CA ILE A 124 6.07 -3.52 13.56
C ILE A 124 5.37 -2.22 13.18
N ASN A 125 4.39 -1.81 13.98
CA ASN A 125 3.69 -0.56 13.77
C ASN A 125 4.57 0.66 14.12
N ALA A 126 4.09 1.88 13.84
CA ALA A 126 4.84 3.10 14.12
C ALA A 126 5.12 3.35 15.62
N LYS A 127 4.49 2.59 16.53
CA LYS A 127 4.75 2.62 17.99
C LYS A 127 5.74 1.55 18.44
N GLY A 128 6.30 0.74 17.54
CA GLY A 128 7.25 -0.33 17.87
C GLY A 128 6.60 -1.63 18.35
N VAL A 129 5.27 -1.76 18.25
CA VAL A 129 4.53 -2.96 18.66
C VAL A 129 4.42 -3.93 17.49
N LYS A 130 4.72 -5.21 17.73
CA LYS A 130 4.51 -6.29 16.76
C LYS A 130 3.02 -6.61 16.64
N VAL A 131 2.52 -6.62 15.42
CA VAL A 131 1.13 -6.84 15.07
C VAL A 131 1.07 -7.87 13.96
N LYS A 132 0.16 -8.83 14.07
CA LYS A 132 -0.10 -9.81 13.02
C LYS A 132 -1.28 -9.34 12.17
N VAL A 133 -1.02 -9.06 10.90
CA VAL A 133 -1.99 -8.55 9.94
C VAL A 133 -2.44 -9.69 9.03
N HIS A 134 -3.71 -10.07 9.09
CA HIS A 134 -4.29 -11.09 8.21
C HIS A 134 -5.14 -10.49 7.10
N THR A 135 -5.90 -9.45 7.42
CA THR A 135 -6.83 -8.77 6.52
C THR A 135 -6.49 -7.29 6.40
N LEU A 136 -7.09 -6.61 5.41
CA LEU A 136 -6.95 -5.17 5.25
C LEU A 136 -7.52 -4.41 6.47
N LYS A 137 -8.59 -4.93 7.08
CA LYS A 137 -9.15 -4.39 8.34
C LYS A 137 -8.13 -4.43 9.46
N ASP A 138 -7.43 -5.56 9.64
CA ASP A 138 -6.40 -5.69 10.68
C ASP A 138 -5.25 -4.71 10.45
N ALA A 139 -4.85 -4.50 9.19
CA ALA A 139 -3.84 -3.51 8.85
C ALA A 139 -4.26 -2.10 9.24
N LEU A 140 -5.50 -1.72 8.96
CA LEU A 140 -6.02 -0.38 9.27
C LEU A 140 -6.30 -0.17 10.76
N ASN A 141 -6.67 -1.20 11.51
CA ASN A 141 -6.99 -1.07 12.93
C ASN A 141 -5.76 -1.22 13.84
N ASP A 142 -4.89 -2.19 13.53
CA ASP A 142 -3.86 -2.63 14.45
C ASP A 142 -2.46 -2.12 14.07
N MET A 143 -2.17 -2.01 12.76
CA MET A 143 -0.88 -1.49 12.27
C MET A 143 -0.86 0.04 12.21
N VAL A 144 -1.98 0.69 11.91
CA VAL A 144 -2.04 2.15 11.86
C VAL A 144 -2.02 2.75 13.26
N ALA A 145 -1.04 3.61 13.50
CA ALA A 145 -0.99 4.47 14.66
C ALA A 145 -1.47 5.88 14.31
N ILE A 146 -2.17 6.50 15.25
CA ILE A 146 -2.52 7.92 15.18
C ILE A 146 -1.22 8.73 15.22
N PRO A 147 -0.92 9.56 14.22
CA PRO A 147 0.26 10.42 14.22
C PRO A 147 0.14 11.50 15.30
N GLN A 148 1.26 11.92 15.85
CA GLN A 148 1.28 13.02 16.80
C GLN A 148 0.83 14.32 16.12
N ARG A 149 -0.20 14.97 16.66
CA ARG A 149 -0.67 16.28 16.23
C ARG A 149 -0.11 17.34 17.18
N ASN A 150 0.45 18.41 16.63
CA ASN A 150 0.97 19.52 17.43
C ASN A 150 -0.15 20.57 17.62
N VAL A 151 -0.88 20.48 18.73
CA VAL A 151 -2.03 21.34 19.04
C VAL A 151 -1.61 22.75 19.48
N ASP A 152 -0.41 22.90 20.02
CA ASP A 152 0.11 24.17 20.51
C ASP A 152 0.78 25.01 19.40
N ALA A 153 1.01 24.40 18.23
CA ALA A 153 1.57 25.11 17.08
C ALA A 153 0.57 26.14 16.51
N PRO A 154 1.06 27.21 15.86
CA PRO A 154 0.20 28.15 15.16
C PRO A 154 -0.70 27.43 14.14
N MET A 155 -1.98 27.79 14.11
CA MET A 155 -2.95 27.22 13.16
C MET A 155 -2.45 27.38 11.71
N ARG A 156 -2.48 26.28 10.97
CA ARG A 156 -2.24 26.23 9.52
C ARG A 156 -3.32 25.36 8.90
N LEU A 157 -4.07 25.92 7.96
CA LEU A 157 -5.13 25.20 7.25
C LEU A 157 -5.01 25.50 5.74
N PRO A 158 -4.39 24.62 4.94
CA PRO A 158 -4.38 24.76 3.50
C PRO A 158 -5.79 24.52 2.95
N VAL A 159 -6.35 25.52 2.27
CA VAL A 159 -7.70 25.46 1.69
C VAL A 159 -7.67 24.67 0.39
N SER A 160 -8.44 23.57 0.32
CA SER A 160 -8.48 22.68 -0.84
C SER A 160 -9.50 23.10 -1.91
N GLY A 161 -10.52 23.87 -1.54
CA GLY A 161 -11.56 24.34 -2.45
C GLY A 161 -12.48 25.35 -1.76
N ILE A 162 -13.08 26.24 -2.55
CA ILE A 162 -14.01 27.27 -2.09
C ILE A 162 -15.34 27.03 -2.78
N TYR A 163 -16.40 26.84 -1.99
CA TYR A 163 -17.73 26.53 -2.51
C TYR A 163 -18.76 27.51 -1.93
N LYS A 164 -19.73 27.90 -2.76
CA LYS A 164 -20.90 28.66 -2.32
C LYS A 164 -22.07 27.70 -2.13
N ILE A 165 -22.36 27.36 -0.88
CA ILE A 165 -23.50 26.51 -0.52
C ILE A 165 -24.63 27.44 -0.07
N LYS A 166 -25.82 27.34 -0.70
CA LYS A 166 -27.02 28.02 -0.20
C LYS A 166 -27.43 27.32 1.10
N GLY A 167 -27.51 28.08 2.19
CA GLY A 167 -28.08 27.61 3.45
C GLY A 167 -29.56 27.31 3.34
#